data_AF-A0A822DN97-F1
#
_entry.id   AF-A0A822DN97-F1
#
_cell.length_a   1.000
_cell.length_b   1.000
_cell.length_c   1.000
_cell.angle_alpha   90.00
_cell.angle_beta   90.00
_cell.angle_gamma   90.00
#
_symmetry.space_group_name_H-M   'P 1'
#
loop_
_entity.id
_entity.type
_entity.pdbx_description
1 polymer ?
#
loop_
_entity_poly.entity_id
_entity_poly.type
_entity_poly.pdbx_seq_one_letter_code
_entity_poly.pdbx_strand_id
1 'polypeptide(L)'
;VSDDESVNKAKFEVEKKLGNDRSLNCLINNAGVTVTGERNVLEASIINISTTISSITIASTLSYFAYDYQCSKAALNMYTVCLATELAKSDIFIALLHPGWVQTDMEGKRAPLNIDEASKNIINCITATKNEHYGKLIDSTSGSKCDILPF
;
A
#
# COMPACT_ATOMS: atom_id res chain seq x y z
N VAL A 1 7.76 -11.18 0.00
CA VAL A 1 8.23 -12.29 -0.86
C VAL A 1 9.68 -12.56 -0.47
N SER A 2 10.07 -13.81 -0.27
CA SER A 2 11.39 -14.17 0.29
C SER A 2 12.28 -14.95 -0.69
N ASP A 3 11.79 -15.20 -1.91
CA ASP A 3 12.50 -15.94 -2.95
C ASP A 3 12.68 -15.05 -4.18
N ASP A 4 13.93 -14.71 -4.47
CA ASP A 4 14.30 -13.85 -5.60
C ASP A 4 14.02 -14.52 -6.94
N GLU A 5 14.10 -15.84 -7.04
CA GLU A 5 13.80 -16.56 -8.27
C GLU A 5 12.32 -16.42 -8.63
N SER A 6 11.43 -16.64 -7.66
CA SER A 6 10.00 -16.41 -7.83
C SER A 6 9.66 -14.97 -8.19
N VAL A 7 10.34 -13.97 -7.61
CA VAL A 7 10.11 -12.55 -7.96
C VAL A 7 10.51 -12.28 -9.40
N ASN A 8 11.69 -12.74 -9.82
CA ASN A 8 12.18 -12.54 -11.18
C ASN A 8 11.30 -13.24 -12.22
N LYS A 9 10.81 -14.45 -11.90
CA LYS A 9 9.87 -15.17 -12.76
C LYS A 9 8.54 -14.41 -12.90
N ALA A 10 7.99 -13.88 -11.81
CA ALA A 10 6.77 -13.09 -11.85
C ALA A 10 6.94 -11.81 -12.70
N LYS A 11 8.07 -11.11 -12.54
CA LYS A 11 8.44 -9.95 -13.37
C LYS A 11 8.42 -10.32 -14.85
N PHE A 12 9.09 -11.40 -15.25
CA PHE A 12 9.16 -11.84 -16.63
C PHE A 12 7.78 -12.14 -17.23
N GLU A 13 6.92 -12.84 -16.48
CA GLU A 13 5.55 -13.14 -16.95
C GLU A 13 4.68 -11.89 -17.11
N VAL A 14 4.86 -10.89 -16.24
CA VAL A 14 4.17 -9.58 -16.37
C VAL A 14 4.68 -8.83 -17.60
N GLU A 15 6.00 -8.74 -17.81
CA GLU A 15 6.60 -8.10 -18.99
C GLU A 15 6.09 -8.73 -20.29
N LYS A 16 6.02 -10.07 -20.35
CA LYS A 16 5.46 -10.79 -21.48
C LYS A 16 3.99 -10.46 -21.74
N LYS A 17 3.18 -10.29 -20.69
CA LYS A 17 1.76 -9.93 -20.80
C LYS A 17 1.55 -8.48 -21.23
N LEU A 18 2.43 -7.57 -20.82
CA LEU A 18 2.36 -6.16 -21.21
C LEU A 18 2.76 -5.99 -22.68
N GLY A 19 3.79 -6.71 -23.14
CA GLY A 19 4.38 -6.52 -24.47
C GLY A 19 5.24 -5.26 -24.52
N ASN A 20 5.64 -4.85 -25.72
CA ASN A 20 6.62 -3.75 -25.88
C ASN A 20 6.01 -2.34 -25.76
N ASP A 21 4.69 -2.21 -25.92
CA ASP A 21 4.02 -0.90 -26.04
C ASP A 21 3.29 -0.47 -24.75
N ARG A 22 3.38 -1.26 -23.67
CA ARG A 22 2.70 -1.00 -22.40
C ARG A 22 3.66 -1.13 -21.23
N SER A 23 3.47 -0.29 -20.21
CA SER A 23 4.24 -0.29 -18.98
C SER A 23 3.35 -0.64 -17.77
N LEU A 24 4.00 -0.98 -16.64
CA LEU A 24 3.32 -1.15 -15.37
C LEU A 24 3.08 0.23 -14.73
N ASN A 25 1.82 0.62 -14.60
CA ASN A 25 1.42 1.91 -14.03
C ASN A 25 1.26 1.88 -12.50
N CYS A 26 1.03 0.72 -11.90
CA CYS A 26 0.79 0.60 -10.47
C CYS A 26 1.29 -0.74 -9.93
N LEU A 27 2.18 -0.68 -8.95
CA LEU A 27 2.59 -1.80 -8.13
C LEU A 27 1.97 -1.65 -6.75
N ILE A 28 1.19 -2.65 -6.31
CA ILE A 28 0.68 -2.70 -4.95
C ILE A 28 1.37 -3.85 -4.22
N ASN A 29 2.22 -3.50 -3.26
CA ASN A 29 2.85 -4.45 -2.37
C ASN A 29 1.89 -4.78 -1.23
N ASN A 30 0.92 -5.64 -1.54
CA ASN A 30 0.10 -6.31 -0.56
C ASN A 30 0.49 -7.79 -0.49
N ALA A 31 0.38 -8.42 0.67
CA ALA A 31 0.52 -9.87 0.78
C ALA A 31 -0.65 -10.66 0.12
N GLY A 32 -1.48 -10.00 -0.70
CA GLY A 32 -2.56 -10.60 -1.49
C GLY A 32 -3.71 -9.64 -1.74
N VAL A 33 -3.65 -8.83 -2.82
CA VAL A 33 -4.82 -8.09 -3.36
C VAL A 33 -4.79 -8.19 -4.88
N THR A 34 -5.96 -8.39 -5.48
CA THR A 34 -6.20 -8.24 -6.92
C THR A 34 -6.81 -6.86 -7.14
N VAL A 35 -6.22 -6.07 -8.04
CA VAL A 35 -6.77 -4.76 -8.43
C VAL A 35 -7.29 -4.80 -9.86
N THR A 36 -8.55 -4.40 -10.01
CA THR A 36 -9.16 -4.06 -11.30
C THR A 36 -9.68 -2.63 -11.18
N GLY A 37 -9.02 -1.68 -11.85
CA GLY A 37 -9.45 -0.28 -11.89
C GLY A 37 -8.64 0.51 -12.92
N GLU A 38 -9.30 1.42 -13.61
CA GLU A 38 -8.65 2.38 -14.52
C GLU A 38 -8.24 3.62 -13.71
N ARG A 39 -6.98 4.03 -13.83
CA ARG A 39 -6.45 5.24 -13.17
C ARG A 39 -6.20 6.30 -14.22
N ASN A 40 -6.66 7.52 -13.95
CA ASN A 40 -6.27 8.72 -14.69
C ASN A 40 -5.25 9.49 -13.84
N VAL A 41 -4.05 9.69 -14.40
CA VAL A 41 -3.00 10.64 -13.98
C VAL A 41 -2.14 10.24 -12.77
N LEU A 42 -1.16 9.35 -13.03
CA LEU A 42 0.23 9.26 -12.50
C LEU A 42 0.90 8.18 -13.37
N GLU A 43 2.03 8.45 -14.06
CA GLU A 43 2.58 7.49 -15.05
C GLU A 43 3.03 6.17 -14.41
N ALA A 44 3.50 6.20 -13.16
CA ALA A 44 3.79 5.01 -12.36
C ALA A 44 3.56 5.26 -10.86
N SER A 45 3.18 4.22 -10.10
CA SER A 45 3.12 4.31 -8.64
C SER A 45 3.46 3.02 -7.91
N ILE A 46 3.99 3.14 -6.70
CA ILE A 46 4.24 2.05 -5.76
C ILE A 46 3.43 2.33 -4.48
N ILE A 47 2.51 1.43 -4.16
CA ILE A 47 1.69 1.50 -2.95
C ILE A 47 2.02 0.34 -2.04
N ASN A 48 2.51 0.65 -0.84
CA ASN A 48 2.86 -0.34 0.17
C ASN A 48 1.72 -0.45 1.20
N ILE A 49 1.08 -1.61 1.31
CA ILE A 49 0.01 -1.80 2.30
C ILE A 49 0.63 -1.88 3.70
N SER A 50 0.28 -0.92 4.55
CA SER A 50 0.71 -0.81 5.93
C SER A 50 -0.48 -0.72 6.87
N THR A 51 -0.25 -0.31 8.11
CA THR A 51 -1.29 -0.24 9.14
C THR A 51 -1.04 0.91 10.10
N THR A 52 -2.10 1.49 10.65
CA THR A 52 -2.02 2.52 11.69
C THR A 52 -1.19 2.05 12.88
N ILE A 53 -1.33 0.80 13.30
CA ILE A 53 -0.62 0.26 14.48
C ILE A 53 0.92 0.17 14.32
N SER A 54 1.44 0.48 13.14
CA SER A 54 2.88 0.59 12.90
C SER A 54 3.44 2.00 13.15
N SER A 55 2.58 2.96 13.49
CA SER A 55 3.01 4.31 13.85
C SER A 55 3.64 4.33 15.23
N ILE A 56 4.88 4.77 15.30
CA ILE A 56 5.65 4.97 16.53
C ILE A 56 4.99 6.05 17.39
N THR A 57 4.44 7.09 16.76
CA THR A 57 3.71 8.17 17.46
C THR A 57 2.49 7.64 18.22
N ILE A 58 1.78 6.66 17.66
CA ILE A 58 0.59 6.10 18.33
C ILE A 58 0.88 4.83 19.13
N ALA A 59 2.04 4.19 18.94
CA ALA A 59 2.40 2.91 19.56
C ALA A 59 2.25 2.93 21.10
N SER A 60 2.52 4.07 21.73
CA SER A 60 2.37 4.26 23.19
C SER A 60 0.92 4.14 23.69
N THR A 61 -0.06 4.29 22.80
CA THR A 61 -1.49 4.17 23.11
C THR A 61 -2.04 2.76 22.88
N LEU A 62 -1.24 1.89 22.25
CA LEU A 62 -1.62 0.54 21.89
C LEU A 62 -1.08 -0.45 22.94
N SER A 63 -1.97 -1.22 23.57
CA SER A 63 -1.56 -2.28 24.51
C SER A 63 -1.66 -3.66 23.87
N TYR A 64 -0.62 -4.49 24.06
CA TYR A 64 -0.57 -5.92 23.72
C TYR A 64 -1.01 -6.29 22.28
N PHE A 65 -0.35 -5.73 21.26
CA PHE A 65 -0.61 -6.07 19.85
C PHE A 65 0.66 -6.58 19.17
N ALA A 66 0.59 -7.78 18.56
CA ALA A 66 1.53 -8.40 17.62
C ALA A 66 2.81 -7.59 17.30
N TYR A 67 3.78 -7.60 18.22
CA TYR A 67 4.95 -6.71 18.17
C TYR A 67 5.82 -6.96 16.94
N ASP A 68 5.97 -8.22 16.54
CA ASP A 68 6.64 -8.65 15.33
C ASP A 68 5.99 -8.05 14.07
N TYR A 69 4.66 -8.13 13.98
CA TYR A 69 3.91 -7.52 12.89
C TYR A 69 4.07 -5.99 12.88
N GLN A 70 3.92 -5.33 14.03
CA GLN A 70 4.11 -3.87 14.15
C GLN A 70 5.52 -3.45 13.72
N CYS A 71 6.56 -4.12 14.23
CA CYS A 71 7.94 -3.84 13.87
C CYS A 71 8.19 -4.05 12.36
N SER A 72 7.64 -5.11 11.77
CA SER A 72 7.77 -5.35 10.32
C SER A 72 7.13 -4.23 9.49
N LYS A 73 5.97 -3.72 9.92
CA LYS A 73 5.27 -2.63 9.24
C LYS A 73 5.91 -1.27 9.51
N ALA A 74 6.49 -1.06 10.68
CA ALA A 74 7.29 0.14 10.98
C ALA A 74 8.57 0.17 10.13
N ALA A 75 9.22 -0.99 9.92
CA ALA A 75 10.32 -1.11 8.97
C ALA A 75 9.88 -0.83 7.53
N LEU A 76 8.72 -1.32 7.10
CA LEU A 76 8.14 -1.01 5.79
C LEU A 76 7.84 0.50 5.63
N ASN A 77 7.38 1.15 6.70
CA ASN A 77 7.15 2.59 6.72
C ASN A 77 8.46 3.35 6.43
N MET A 78 9.53 3.01 7.17
CA MET A 78 10.87 3.60 6.96
C MET A 78 11.39 3.34 5.54
N TYR A 79 11.32 2.09 5.08
CA TYR A 79 11.74 1.71 3.74
C TYR A 79 11.04 2.56 2.67
N THR A 80 9.74 2.78 2.82
CA THR A 80 8.95 3.57 1.86
C THR A 80 9.36 5.04 1.84
N VAL A 81 9.65 5.63 3.02
CA VAL A 81 10.14 7.01 3.10
C VAL A 81 11.53 7.15 2.46
N CYS A 82 12.43 6.19 2.70
CA CYS A 82 13.74 6.15 2.05
C CYS A 82 13.61 6.03 0.54
N LEU A 83 12.80 5.09 0.05
CA LEU A 83 12.57 4.87 -1.37
C LEU A 83 11.96 6.11 -2.05
N ALA A 84 10.96 6.74 -1.41
CA ALA A 84 10.37 7.98 -1.90
C ALA A 84 11.39 9.13 -1.96
N THR A 85 12.34 9.18 -1.02
CA THR A 85 13.42 10.18 -1.04
C THR A 85 14.40 9.91 -2.17
N GLU A 86 14.82 8.66 -2.35
CA GLU A 86 15.74 8.24 -3.41
C GLU A 86 15.15 8.51 -4.80
N LEU A 87 13.86 8.21 -4.98
CA LEU A 87 13.15 8.33 -6.24
C LEU A 87 12.41 9.67 -6.40
N ALA A 88 12.70 10.68 -5.58
CA ALA A 88 12.01 11.97 -5.59
C ALA A 88 12.11 12.75 -6.93
N LYS A 89 13.10 12.43 -7.76
CA LYS A 89 13.28 13.01 -9.12
C LYS A 89 12.74 12.12 -10.24
N SER A 90 12.18 10.97 -9.90
CA SER A 90 11.51 10.10 -10.85
C SER A 90 10.03 10.44 -10.93
N ASP A 91 9.37 10.09 -12.04
CA ASP A 91 7.93 10.25 -12.22
C ASP A 91 7.11 9.12 -11.58
N ILE A 92 7.62 8.53 -10.47
CA ILE A 92 6.99 7.43 -9.74
C ILE A 92 6.42 7.95 -8.44
N PHE A 93 5.10 7.85 -8.27
CA PHE A 93 4.45 8.19 -7.00
C PHE A 93 4.58 7.04 -5.99
N ILE A 94 4.99 7.34 -4.76
CA ILE A 94 5.23 6.32 -3.73
C ILE A 94 4.49 6.69 -2.45
N ALA A 95 3.72 5.76 -1.90
CA ALA A 95 3.03 5.97 -0.62
C ALA A 95 2.77 4.66 0.14
N LEU A 96 2.45 4.80 1.42
CA LEU A 96 1.90 3.73 2.25
C LEU A 96 0.39 3.90 2.39
N LEU A 97 -0.32 2.79 2.54
CA LEU A 97 -1.77 2.80 2.66
C LEU A 97 -2.25 1.87 3.77
N HIS A 98 -3.03 2.42 4.70
CA HIS A 98 -3.80 1.67 5.69
C HIS A 98 -5.18 1.29 5.09
N PRO A 99 -5.50 0.00 4.97
CA PRO A 99 -6.76 -0.45 4.39
C PRO A 99 -7.94 -0.46 5.38
N GLY A 100 -7.72 -0.07 6.63
CA GLY A 100 -8.65 -0.31 7.72
C GLY A 100 -8.53 -1.71 8.33
N TRP A 101 -9.45 -2.02 9.26
CA TRP A 101 -9.61 -3.35 9.82
C TRP A 101 -10.62 -4.14 8.96
N VAL A 102 -10.10 -5.01 8.10
CA VAL A 102 -10.87 -5.69 7.02
C VAL A 102 -11.15 -7.15 7.38
N GLN A 103 -12.36 -7.64 7.11
CA GLN A 103 -12.79 -9.03 7.33
C GLN A 103 -12.05 -10.02 6.43
N THR A 104 -10.84 -10.38 6.82
CA THR A 104 -9.99 -11.38 6.18
C THR A 104 -9.68 -12.50 7.17
N ASP A 105 -9.05 -13.58 6.72
CA ASP A 105 -8.60 -14.65 7.63
C ASP A 105 -7.62 -14.14 8.70
N MET A 106 -6.81 -13.12 8.39
CA MET A 106 -5.84 -12.50 9.29
C MET A 106 -6.50 -11.71 10.43
N GLU A 107 -7.65 -11.10 10.16
CA GLU A 107 -8.30 -10.12 11.05
C GLU A 107 -9.58 -10.67 11.70
N GLY A 108 -10.15 -11.71 11.11
CA GLY A 108 -11.35 -12.39 11.57
C GLY A 108 -12.65 -11.64 11.28
N LYS A 109 -13.76 -12.31 11.60
CA LYS A 109 -15.13 -11.83 11.31
C LYS A 109 -15.59 -10.60 12.11
N ARG A 110 -14.81 -10.20 13.13
CA ARG A 110 -15.12 -9.03 13.97
C ARG A 110 -14.67 -7.71 13.36
N ALA A 111 -13.84 -7.77 12.31
CA ALA A 111 -13.45 -6.59 11.57
C ALA A 111 -14.71 -5.88 11.02
N PRO A 112 -14.79 -4.54 11.11
CA PRO A 112 -15.99 -3.80 10.71
C PRO A 112 -16.14 -3.69 9.19
N LEU A 113 -15.03 -3.72 8.45
CA LEU A 113 -15.02 -3.46 7.01
C LEU A 113 -15.00 -4.78 6.23
N ASN A 114 -15.94 -4.98 5.31
CA ASN A 114 -15.91 -6.15 4.43
C ASN A 114 -14.89 -5.98 3.29
N ILE A 115 -14.52 -7.08 2.63
CA ILE A 115 -13.48 -7.10 1.58
C ILE A 115 -13.87 -6.23 0.37
N ASP A 116 -15.12 -6.26 -0.06
CA ASP A 116 -15.56 -5.53 -1.26
C ASP A 116 -15.51 -4.01 -1.03
N GLU A 117 -15.93 -3.57 0.16
CA GLU A 117 -15.89 -2.18 0.56
C GLU A 117 -14.45 -1.70 0.75
N ALA A 118 -13.60 -2.48 1.44
CA ALA A 118 -12.18 -2.18 1.58
C ALA A 118 -11.50 -2.06 0.22
N SER A 119 -11.77 -2.98 -0.70
CA SER A 119 -11.18 -2.97 -2.05
C SER A 119 -11.59 -1.71 -2.82
N LYS A 120 -12.88 -1.34 -2.80
CA LYS A 120 -13.37 -0.09 -3.43
C LYS A 120 -12.72 1.14 -2.81
N ASN A 121 -12.61 1.18 -1.49
CA ASN A 121 -11.99 2.26 -0.74
C ASN A 121 -10.51 2.43 -1.07
N ILE A 122 -9.76 1.33 -1.15
CA ILE A 122 -8.36 1.32 -1.58
C ILE A 122 -8.24 1.89 -3.00
N ILE A 123 -9.04 1.42 -3.96
CA ILE A 123 -8.99 1.92 -5.33
C ILE A 123 -9.34 3.40 -5.41
N ASN A 124 -10.44 3.81 -4.77
CA ASN A 124 -10.86 5.21 -4.74
C ASN A 124 -9.78 6.10 -4.12
N CYS A 125 -9.15 5.66 -3.03
CA CYS A 125 -8.10 6.44 -2.40
C CYS A 125 -6.86 6.53 -3.30
N ILE A 126 -6.39 5.40 -3.83
CA ILE A 126 -5.30 5.35 -4.81
C ILE A 126 -5.62 6.28 -5.98
N THR A 127 -6.81 6.27 -6.58
CA THR A 127 -7.16 7.20 -7.67
C THR A 127 -7.20 8.68 -7.26
N ALA A 128 -7.43 8.98 -5.99
CA ALA A 128 -7.56 10.34 -5.46
C ALA A 128 -6.25 10.90 -4.88
N THR A 129 -5.14 10.14 -4.90
CA THR A 129 -3.87 10.58 -4.32
C THR A 129 -3.31 11.83 -5.01
N LYS A 130 -2.76 12.75 -4.23
CA LYS A 130 -2.08 13.97 -4.69
C LYS A 130 -0.64 14.00 -4.17
N ASN A 131 0.14 14.97 -4.64
CA ASN A 131 1.54 15.15 -4.24
C ASN A 131 1.74 15.30 -2.72
N GLU A 132 0.76 15.85 -1.99
CA GLU A 132 0.84 15.97 -0.52
C GLU A 132 0.91 14.60 0.19
N HIS A 133 0.45 13.54 -0.47
CA HIS A 133 0.49 12.18 0.06
C HIS A 133 1.80 11.44 -0.28
N TYR A 134 2.69 12.03 -1.08
CA TYR A 134 3.95 11.39 -1.47
C TYR A 134 4.84 11.08 -0.26
N GLY A 135 5.27 9.83 -0.13
CA GLY A 135 6.05 9.33 1.01
C GLY A 135 5.29 9.31 2.34
N LYS A 136 3.95 9.41 2.33
CA LYS A 136 3.10 9.41 3.54
C LYS A 136 2.39 8.09 3.76
N LEU A 137 1.95 7.87 5.00
CA LEU A 137 0.95 6.86 5.34
C LEU A 137 -0.45 7.46 5.19
N ILE A 138 -1.29 6.81 4.41
CA ILE A 138 -2.62 7.30 4.03
C ILE A 138 -3.69 6.34 4.53
N ASP A 139 -4.79 6.87 5.07
CA ASP A 139 -5.98 6.09 5.42
C ASP A 139 -6.94 6.00 4.23
N SER A 140 -7.20 4.78 3.77
CA SER A 140 -8.17 4.54 2.70
C SER A 140 -9.60 4.32 3.20
N THR A 141 -9.85 4.18 4.50
CA THR A 141 -11.19 3.83 5.04
C THR A 141 -12.27 4.85 4.70
N SER A 142 -11.89 6.10 4.45
CA SER A 142 -12.77 7.19 4.01
C SER A 142 -12.84 7.34 2.48
N GLY A 143 -12.46 6.31 1.72
CA GLY A 143 -12.47 6.31 0.25
C GLY A 143 -11.59 7.41 -0.34
N SER A 144 -12.19 8.34 -1.10
CA SER A 144 -11.47 9.39 -1.81
C SER A 144 -10.86 10.49 -0.93
N LYS A 145 -11.12 10.49 0.38
CA LYS A 145 -10.60 11.52 1.30
C LYS A 145 -9.10 11.35 1.58
N CYS A 146 -8.61 10.11 1.65
CA CYS A 146 -7.19 9.78 1.81
C CYS A 146 -6.49 10.57 2.93
N ASP A 147 -6.97 10.47 4.16
CA ASP A 147 -6.37 11.24 5.27
C ASP A 147 -4.92 10.80 5.53
N ILE A 148 -4.02 11.76 5.79
CA ILE A 148 -2.62 11.48 6.14
C ILE A 148 -2.54 11.07 7.61
N LEU A 149 -1.94 9.91 7.86
CA LEU A 149 -1.73 9.34 9.18
C LEU A 149 -0.32 9.67 9.72
N PRO A 150 -0.15 9.74 11.05
CA PRO A 150 1.17 9.87 11.65
C PRO A 150 2.02 8.60 11.43
N PHE A 151 3.34 8.78 11.52
CA PHE A 151 4.33 7.69 11.55
C PHE A 151 4.70 7.25 12.95
#